data_AF-A0A383ADQ1-F1
#
_entry.id   AF-A0A383ADQ1-F1
#
_cell.length_a   1.000
_cell.length_b   1.000
_cell.length_c   1.000
_cell.angle_alpha   90.00
_cell.angle_beta   90.00
_cell.angle_gamma   90.00
#
_symmetry.space_group_name_H-M   'P 1'
#
loop_
_entity.id
_entity.type
_entity.pdbx_description
1 polymer ?
#
loop_
_entity_poly.entity_id
_entity_poly.type
_entity_poly.pdbx_seq_one_letter_code
_entity_poly.pdbx_strand_id
1 'polypeptide(L)' 'SGNLVESFGGGLMIQPHGLHVDPDGNVWVTDAQGPSG' A
#
# COMPACT_ATOMS: atom_id res chain seq x y z
N SER A 1 18.79 11.35 -9.10
CA SER A 1 17.60 11.76 -8.34
C SER A 1 16.40 10.98 -8.87
N GLY A 2 15.46 10.63 -8.00
CA GLY A 2 14.16 10.11 -8.44
C GLY A 2 13.17 11.25 -8.67
N ASN A 3 12.20 11.04 -9.56
CA ASN A 3 11.05 11.93 -9.75
C ASN A 3 9.82 11.23 -9.17
N LEU A 4 9.14 11.87 -8.22
CA LEU A 4 7.84 11.39 -7.75
C LEU A 4 6.83 11.48 -8.89
N VAL A 5 6.21 10.36 -9.24
CA VAL A 5 5.20 10.28 -10.30
C VAL A 5 3.78 10.32 -9.75
N GLU A 6 3.51 9.62 -8.63
CA GLU A 6 2.18 9.53 -8.04
C GLU A 6 2.25 9.09 -6.56
N SER A 7 1.18 9.36 -5.81
CA SER A 7 0.96 8.87 -4.44
C SER A 7 -0.53 8.50 -4.28
N PHE A 8 -0.79 7.31 -3.73
CA PHE A 8 -2.13 6.77 -3.54
C PHE A 8 -2.23 6.00 -2.21
N GLY A 9 -3.46 5.62 -1.83
CA GLY A 9 -3.70 4.79 -0.64
C GLY A 9 -3.73 5.53 0.70
N GLY A 10 -3.59 6.85 0.69
CA GLY A 10 -3.69 7.67 1.90
C GLY A 10 -5.03 7.50 2.60
N GLY A 11 -5.01 7.14 3.88
CA GLY A 11 -6.21 6.92 4.69
C GLY A 11 -6.92 5.59 4.47
N LEU A 12 -6.42 4.72 3.58
CA LEU A 12 -6.99 3.38 3.36
C LEU A 12 -6.46 2.32 4.33
N MET A 13 -5.31 2.58 4.96
CA MET A 13 -4.57 1.63 5.80
C MET A 13 -4.09 2.33 7.08
N ILE A 14 -3.97 1.57 8.15
CA ILE A 14 -3.50 2.00 9.48
C ILE A 14 -2.01 1.70 9.64
N GLN A 15 -1.58 0.46 9.36
CA GLN A 15 -0.20 0.01 9.49
C GLN A 15 0.19 -0.94 8.33
N PRO A 16 0.37 -0.40 7.11
CA PRO A 16 0.83 -1.19 5.99
C PRO A 16 2.26 -1.71 6.23
N HIS A 17 2.50 -3.00 6.01
CA HIS A 17 3.79 -3.64 6.29
C HIS A 17 4.23 -4.68 5.25
N GLY A 18 3.36 -5.10 4.33
CA GLY A 18 3.69 -5.97 3.21
C GLY A 18 3.20 -5.39 1.90
N LEU A 19 3.95 -5.58 0.81
CA LEU A 19 3.60 -5.12 -0.52
C LEU A 19 3.97 -6.17 -1.59
N HIS A 20 3.10 -6.38 -2.57
CA HIS A 20 3.34 -7.21 -3.73
C HIS A 20 2.77 -6.56 -5.00
N VAL A 21 3.47 -6.73 -6.13
CA VAL A 21 3.01 -6.32 -7.46
C VAL A 21 2.88 -7.58 -8.30
N ASP A 22 1.69 -7.83 -8.82
CA ASP A 22 1.42 -9.00 -9.66
C ASP A 22 1.73 -8.72 -11.15
N PRO A 23 1.75 -9.76 -12.02
CA PRO A 23 2.05 -9.60 -13.44
C PRO A 23 1.05 -8.73 -14.23
N ASP A 24 -0.17 -8.55 -13.72
CA ASP A 24 -1.19 -7.70 -14.34
C ASP A 24 -1.03 -6.23 -13.93
N GLY A 25 -0.10 -5.94 -13.01
CA GLY A 25 0.21 -4.59 -12.55
C GLY A 25 -0.63 -4.13 -11.36
N ASN A 26 -1.36 -5.02 -10.69
CA ASN A 26 -2.07 -4.65 -9.47
C ASN A 26 -1.10 -4.54 -8.29
N VAL A 27 -1.43 -3.64 -7.36
CA VAL A 27 -0.67 -3.44 -6.12
C VAL A 27 -1.47 -4.01 -4.95
N TRP A 28 -0.88 -5.00 -4.28
CA TRP A 28 -1.43 -5.65 -3.09
C TRP A 28 -0.69 -5.17 -1.85
N VAL A 29 -1.42 -4.84 -0.80
CA VAL A 29 -0.84 -4.35 0.46
C VAL A 29 -1.47 -5.11 1.63
N THR A 30 -0.64 -5.52 2.60
CA THR A 30 -1.09 -6.10 3.87
C THR A 30 -1.01 -5.05 4.96
N ASP A 31 -2.11 -4.88 5.70
CA ASP A 31 -2.21 -4.03 6.89
C ASP A 31 -2.09 -4.89 8.16
N ALA A 32 -1.27 -4.46 9.12
CA ALA A 32 -1.08 -5.16 10.39
C ALA A 32 -2.21 -4.87 11.39
N GLN A 33 -2.96 -3.79 11.19
CA GLN A 33 -4.00 -3.34 12.11
C GLN A 33 -5.32 -3.14 11.37
N GLY A 34 -6.39 -3.63 11.99
CA GLY A 34 -7.76 -3.25 11.62
C GLY A 34 -8.25 -2.08 12.47
N PRO A 35 -9.43 -1.51 12.16
CA PRO A 35 -10.03 -0.44 12.98
C PRO A 35 -10.26 -0.80 14.45
N SER A 36 -10.25 -2.09 14.79
CA SER A 36 -10.58 -2.61 16.12
C SER A 36 -9.37 -3.12 16.92
N GLY A 37 -8.15 -2.99 16.39
CA GLY A 37 -6.95 -3.64 16.96
C GLY A 37 -6.81 -5.06 16.45
#